data_AF-A0A2V9KLW6-F1
#
_entry.id   AF-A0A2V9KLW6-F1
#
_cell.length_a   1.000
_cell.length_b   1.000
_cell.length_c   1.000
_cell.angle_alpha   90.00
_cell.angle_beta   90.00
_cell.angle_gamma   90.00
#
_symmetry.space_group_name_H-M   'P 1'
#
loop_
_entity.id
_entity.type
_entity.pdbx_description
1 polymer ?
#
loop_
_entity_poly.entity_id
_entity_poly.type
_entity_poly.pdbx_seq_one_letter_code
_entity_poly.pdbx_strand_id
1 'polypeptide(L)' 'MVIEGVRRDWNPQPINVEVRRNTFFDQIPFKQTSPILANAFHLENIPYLWKRGERVALPNKPA' A
#
# COMPACT_ATOMS: atom_id res chain seq x y z
N MET A 1 -1.74 -9.11 18.00
CA MET A 1 -3.03 -9.41 17.35
C MET A 1 -2.88 -9.09 15.89
N VAL A 2 -3.38 -9.94 15.00
CA VAL A 2 -3.32 -9.74 13.55
C VAL A 2 -4.72 -9.83 12.98
N ILE A 3 -5.00 -9.04 11.95
CA ILE A 3 -6.23 -9.13 11.17
C ILE A 3 -5.80 -9.41 9.74
N GLU A 4 -6.27 -10.52 9.18
CA GLU A 4 -5.93 -10.90 7.81
C GLU A 4 -6.91 -10.25 6.83
N GLY A 5 -6.39 -9.42 5.94
CA GLY A 5 -7.11 -8.92 4.78
C GLY A 5 -7.07 -9.96 3.67
N VAL A 6 -8.25 -10.42 3.24
CA VAL A 6 -8.41 -11.33 2.11
C VAL A 6 -8.84 -10.52 0.89
N ARG A 7 -8.05 -10.63 -0.16
CA ARG A 7 -8.35 -10.09 -1.49
C ARG A 7 -8.33 -11.23 -2.49
N ARG A 8 -9.34 -11.29 -3.35
CA ARG A 8 -9.41 -12.24 -4.46
C ARG A 8 -9.25 -11.50 -5.79
N ASP A 9 -8.95 -12.26 -6.85
CA ASP A 9 -8.84 -11.73 -8.21
C ASP A 9 -7.85 -10.56 -8.34
N TRP A 10 -6.72 -10.66 -7.63
CA TRP A 10 -5.68 -9.65 -7.65
C TRP A 10 -4.95 -9.63 -8.99
N ASN A 11 -5.42 -8.76 -9.89
CA ASN A 11 -4.89 -8.60 -11.25
C ASN A 11 -4.56 -7.12 -11.55
N PRO A 12 -3.49 -6.56 -10.96
CA PRO A 12 -3.11 -5.17 -11.16
C PRO A 12 -2.75 -4.90 -12.62
N GLN A 13 -3.39 -3.90 -13.22
CA GLN A 13 -3.08 -3.44 -14.58
C GLN A 13 -2.17 -2.21 -14.50
N PRO A 14 -0.88 -2.31 -14.86
CA PRO A 14 0.02 -1.15 -14.83
C PRO A 14 -0.54 0.00 -15.65
N ILE A 15 -0.43 1.21 -15.14
CA ILE A 15 -0.83 2.42 -15.86
C ILE A 15 0.37 3.35 -16.02
N ASN A 16 0.43 4.02 -17.17
CA ASN A 16 1.38 5.09 -17.36
C ASN A 16 0.87 6.36 -16.65
N VAL A 17 1.75 7.03 -15.89
CA VAL A 17 1.39 8.22 -15.11
C VAL A 17 2.25 9.40 -15.54
N GLU A 18 1.61 10.46 -16.02
CA GLU A 18 2.24 11.76 -16.24
C GLU A 18 1.99 12.65 -15.01
N VAL A 19 3.03 12.89 -14.20
CA VAL A 19 2.93 13.78 -13.04
C VAL A 19 3.22 15.22 -13.48
N ARG A 20 2.18 16.05 -13.63
CA ARG A 20 2.34 17.47 -14.02
C ARG A 20 2.79 18.36 -12.86
N ARG A 21 2.08 18.31 -11.73
CA ARG A 21 2.44 18.99 -10.49
C ARG A 21 1.83 18.24 -9.31
N ASN A 22 2.66 17.90 -8.33
CA ASN A 22 2.21 17.31 -7.07
C ASN A 22 2.59 18.25 -5.91
N THR A 23 1.62 19.03 -5.43
CA THR A 23 1.85 20.04 -4.37
C THR A 23 1.95 19.44 -2.97
N PHE A 24 1.72 18.14 -2.80
CA PHE A 24 1.83 17.47 -1.49
C PHE A 24 3.25 17.59 -0.93
N PHE A 25 4.27 17.50 -1.79
CA PHE A 25 5.68 17.59 -1.40
C PHE A 25 6.19 19.03 -1.26
N ASP A 26 5.37 20.05 -1.56
CA ASP A 26 5.74 21.46 -1.41
C ASP A 26 5.79 21.89 0.08
N GLN A 27 5.26 21.06 0.99
CA GLN A 27 5.08 21.35 2.41
C GLN A 27 6.02 20.53 3.32
N ILE A 28 6.39 21.08 4.46
CA ILE A 28 7.15 20.39 5.52
C ILE A 28 6.29 19.26 6.11
N PRO A 29 6.86 18.07 6.44
CA PRO A 29 8.29 17.73 6.47
C PRO A 29 8.86 17.23 5.14
N PHE A 30 8.07 17.20 4.08
CA PHE A 30 8.44 16.59 2.80
C PHE A 30 9.10 17.56 1.82
N LYS A 31 9.08 18.86 2.14
CA LYS A 31 9.83 19.88 1.40
C LYS A 31 11.30 19.47 1.33
N GLN A 32 11.90 19.55 0.14
CA GLN A 32 13.27 19.13 -0.18
C GLN A 32 13.49 17.61 -0.35
N THR A 33 12.45 16.79 -0.30
CA THR A 33 12.55 15.38 -0.71
C THR A 33 12.61 15.26 -2.24
N SER A 34 13.17 14.15 -2.73
CA SER A 34 13.12 13.76 -4.15
C SER A 34 12.12 12.61 -4.31
N PRO A 35 10.82 12.90 -4.49
CA PRO A 35 9.80 11.87 -4.57
C PRO A 35 9.96 11.06 -5.87
N ILE A 36 9.95 9.74 -5.73
CA ILE A 36 9.90 8.80 -6.86
C ILE A 36 8.54 8.12 -6.87
N LEU A 37 7.92 8.02 -8.05
CA LEU A 37 6.74 7.16 -8.22
C LEU A 37 7.19 5.72 -8.07
N ALA A 38 6.62 4.99 -7.11
CA ALA A 38 6.91 3.58 -6.91
C ALA A 38 6.20 2.74 -7.99
N ASN A 39 4.94 2.37 -7.75
CA ASN A 39 4.10 1.63 -8.69
C ASN A 39 2.74 2.32 -8.83
N ALA A 40 2.19 2.31 -10.04
CA ALA A 40 0.84 2.75 -10.32
C ALA A 40 0.13 1.70 -11.18
N PHE A 41 -1.05 1.28 -10.75
CA PHE A 41 -1.86 0.30 -11.46
C PHE A 41 -3.34 0.53 -11.17
N HIS A 42 -4.17 0.14 -12.12
CA HIS A 42 -5.61 0.06 -11.97
C HIS A 42 -6.01 -1.31 -11.37
N LEU A 43 -6.97 -1.27 -10.46
CA LEU A 43 -7.65 -2.45 -9.93
C LEU A 43 -9.14 -2.19 -9.96
N GLU A 44 -9.89 -3.19 -10.36
CA GLU A 44 -11.34 -3.16 -10.37
C GLU A 44 -11.90 -4.48 -9.87
N ASN A 45 -13.13 -4.45 -9.38
CA ASN A 45 -13.90 -5.63 -9.00
C ASN A 45 -13.18 -6.55 -7.99
N ILE A 46 -12.34 -6.00 -7.11
CA ILE A 46 -11.57 -6.78 -6.13
C ILE A 46 -12.46 -7.08 -4.92
N PRO A 47 -12.85 -8.34 -4.68
CA PRO A 47 -13.63 -8.68 -3.49
C PRO A 47 -12.72 -8.55 -2.27
N TYR A 48 -13.03 -7.57 -1.41
CA TYR A 48 -12.30 -7.29 -0.18
C TYR A 48 -13.06 -7.78 1.04
N LEU A 49 -12.38 -8.59 1.86
CA LEU A 49 -12.93 -9.17 3.09
C LEU A 49 -11.87 -9.10 4.18
N TRP A 50 -12.31 -9.00 5.43
CA TRP A 50 -11.45 -9.14 6.58
C TRP A 50 -11.83 -10.41 7.34
N LYS A 51 -10.83 -11.24 7.65
CA LYS A 51 -11.06 -12.31 8.63
C LYS A 51 -11.17 -11.71 10.02
N ARG A 52 -11.82 -12.44 10.92
CA ARG A 52 -11.81 -12.13 12.35
C ARG A 52 -10.35 -12.03 12.82
N GLY A 53 -10.07 -11.03 13.66
CA GLY A 53 -8.74 -10.86 14.23
C GLY A 53 -8.36 -12.01 15.18
N GLU A 54 -7.10 -12.41 15.14
CA GLU A 54 -6.56 -13.51 15.95
C GLU A 54 -5.35 -13.05 16.79
N ARG A 55 -5.20 -13.68 17.96
CA ARG A 55 -4.05 -13.44 18.84
C ARG A 55 -2.93 -14.39 18.47
N VAL A 56 -1.97 -13.89 17.68
CA VAL A 56 -0.75 -14.62 17.34
C VAL A 56 0.37 -14.26 18.33
N ALA A 57 1.10 -15.28 18.80
CA ALA A 57 2.32 -15.09 19.60
C ALA A 57 3.43 -14.52 18.71
N LEU A 58 4.19 -13.54 19.22
CA LEU A 58 5.33 -13.02 18.48
C LEU A 58 6.40 -14.11 18.37
N PRO A 59 7.04 -14.30 17.20
CA PRO A 59 8.16 -15.22 17.09
C PRO A 59 9.28 -14.79 18.06
N ASN A 60 9.86 -15.76 18.77
CA ASN A 60 11.00 -15.50 19.64
C ASN A 60 12.17 -14.98 18.78
N LYS A 61 12.65 -13.78 19.10
CA LYS A 61 13.84 -13.22 18.47
C LYS A 61 15.04 -14.11 18.82
N PRO A 62 15.84 -14.61 17.86
CA PRO A 62 17.09 -15.27 18.19
C PRO A 62 18.01 -14.27 18.90
N ALA A 63 18.70 -14.75 19.94
CA ALA A 63 19.60 -13.98 20.80
C ALA A 63 20.77 -13.38 20.03
#